data_AF-A0A7W1DNP3-F1
#
_entry.id   AF-A0A7W1DNP3-F1
#
_cell.length_a   1.000
_cell.length_b   1.000
_cell.length_c   1.000
_cell.angle_alpha   90.00
_cell.angle_beta   90.00
_cell.angle_gamma   90.00
#
_symmetry.space_group_name_H-M   'P 1'
#
loop_
_entity.id
_entity.type
_entity.pdbx_description
1 polymer ?
#
loop_
_entity_poly.entity_id
_entity_poly.type
_entity_poly.pdbx_seq_one_letter_code
_entity_poly.pdbx_strand_id
1 'polypeptide(L)' 'MQDTGVYFPVETSQRPYFERLGTPAADKDWIIYDRSHSVPATQIAKESLAWLDHYLGPVR' A
#
# COMPACT_ATOMS: atom_id res chain seq x y z
N MET A 1 22.09 -14.99 10.19
CA MET A 1 21.60 -13.77 10.87
C MET A 1 20.11 -13.99 11.08
N GLN A 2 19.69 -14.22 12.33
CA GLN A 2 18.29 -14.50 12.65
C GLN A 2 17.52 -13.19 12.51
N ASP A 3 16.57 -13.15 11.57
CA ASP A 3 15.62 -12.06 11.45
C ASP A 3 14.65 -12.16 12.64
N THR A 4 14.78 -11.26 13.61
CA THR A 4 13.88 -11.17 14.77
C THR A 4 12.60 -10.38 14.46
N GLY A 5 12.38 -10.02 13.18
CA GLY A 5 11.17 -9.34 12.72
C GLY A 5 9.96 -10.25 12.70
N VAL A 6 8.81 -9.72 13.14
CA VAL A 6 7.52 -10.40 12.97
C VAL A 6 7.19 -10.48 11.48
N TYR A 7 7.04 -11.69 10.95
CA TYR A 7 6.62 -11.94 9.57
C TYR A 7 5.09 -12.14 9.49
N PHE A 8 4.44 -11.40 8.61
CA PHE A 8 3.01 -11.51 8.32
C PHE A 8 2.81 -11.94 6.86
N PRO A 9 2.30 -13.15 6.59
CA PRO A 9 2.07 -13.60 5.22
C PRO A 9 1.03 -12.71 4.51
N VAL A 10 1.37 -12.27 3.30
CA VAL A 10 0.48 -11.44 2.45
C VAL A 10 -0.93 -12.05 2.35
N GLU A 11 -1.00 -13.34 2.04
CA GLU A 11 -2.26 -13.99 1.65
C GLU A 11 -3.24 -14.20 2.79
N THR A 12 -2.73 -14.28 4.02
CA THR A 12 -3.54 -14.53 5.23
C THR A 12 -3.61 -13.31 6.14
N SER A 13 -2.91 -12.22 5.83
CA SER A 13 -2.90 -10.99 6.62
C SER A 13 -3.30 -9.77 5.79
N GLN A 14 -2.52 -9.40 4.78
CA GLN A 14 -2.74 -8.17 4.01
C GLN A 14 -3.95 -8.26 3.08
N ARG A 15 -4.02 -9.34 2.28
CA ARG A 15 -5.09 -9.53 1.29
C ARG A 15 -6.49 -9.54 1.93
N PRO A 16 -6.76 -10.32 3.00
CA PRO A 16 -8.07 -10.34 3.64
C PRO A 16 -8.47 -8.98 4.22
N TYR A 17 -7.50 -8.19 4.72
CA TYR A 17 -7.78 -6.83 5.19
C TYR A 17 -8.22 -5.93 4.03
N PHE A 18 -7.47 -5.90 2.93
CA PHE A 18 -7.77 -5.06 1.78
C PHE A 18 -9.11 -5.41 1.12
N GLU A 19 -9.40 -6.71 0.95
CA GLU A 19 -10.66 -7.20 0.37
C GLU A 19 -11.89 -6.80 1.21
N ARG A 20 -11.73 -6.69 2.53
CA ARG A 20 -12.81 -6.34 3.47
C ARG A 20 -13.02 -4.84 3.67
N LEU A 21 -12.20 -3.98 3.06
CA LEU A 21 -12.47 -2.55 3.04
C LEU A 21 -13.75 -2.26 2.24
N GLY A 22 -14.71 -1.58 2.87
CA GLY A 22 -15.98 -1.16 2.25
C GLY A 22 -15.84 -0.06 1.17
N THR A 23 -14.61 0.39 0.91
CA THR A 23 -14.29 1.31 -0.19
C THR A 23 -14.56 0.63 -1.55
N PRO A 24 -15.23 1.30 -2.50
CA PRO A 24 -15.43 0.77 -3.86
C PRO A 24 -14.10 0.35 -4.50
N ALA A 25 -14.13 -0.69 -5.34
CA ALA A 25 -12.91 -1.21 -5.97
C ALA A 25 -12.18 -0.18 -6.85
N ALA A 26 -12.89 0.80 -7.40
CA ALA A 26 -12.29 1.91 -8.16
C ALA A 26 -11.54 2.92 -7.28
N ASP A 27 -11.79 2.91 -5.96
CA ASP A 27 -11.31 3.93 -5.03
C ASP A 27 -10.28 3.39 -4.04
N LYS A 28 -9.74 2.19 -4.29
CA LYS A 28 -8.69 1.57 -3.48
C LYS A 28 -7.72 0.77 -4.35
N ASP A 29 -6.44 0.85 -4.02
CA ASP A 29 -5.38 0.08 -4.66
C ASP A 29 -4.58 -0.73 -3.65
N TRP A 30 -4.13 -1.92 -4.06
CA TRP A 30 -3.21 -2.76 -3.30
C TRP A 30 -1.93 -2.99 -4.09
N ILE A 31 -0.85 -2.35 -3.63
CA ILE A 31 0.45 -2.35 -4.32
C ILE A 31 1.46 -3.12 -3.47
N ILE A 32 2.07 -4.16 -4.05
CA ILE A 32 3.08 -5.01 -3.38
C ILE A 32 4.45 -4.73 -3.99
N TYR A 33 5.45 -4.55 -3.14
CA TYR A 33 6.85 -4.38 -3.54
C TYR A 33 7.64 -5.63 -3.13
N ASP A 34 8.52 -6.11 -4.01
CA ASP A 34 9.44 -7.23 -3.71
C ASP A 34 10.57 -6.76 -2.79
N ARG A 35 10.20 -6.53 -1.52
CA ARG A 35 11.01 -5.99 -0.43
C ARG A 35 10.52 -6.60 0.88
N SER A 36 11.37 -6.52 1.91
CA SER A 36 10.99 -6.91 3.28
C SER A 36 10.20 -5.78 3.96
N HIS A 37 10.65 -5.26 5.09
CA HIS A 37 9.90 -4.37 5.99
C HIS A 37 9.73 -2.91 5.52
N SER A 38 10.13 -2.56 4.29
CA SER A 38 10.06 -1.16 3.83
C SER A 38 9.66 -1.01 2.36
N VAL A 39 8.86 0.02 2.12
CA VAL A 39 8.57 0.53 0.78
C VAL A 39 9.51 1.73 0.52
N PRO A 40 10.11 1.86 -0.67
CA PRO A 40 10.95 3.02 -0.99
C PRO A 40 10.17 4.33 -0.83
N ALA A 41 10.76 5.32 -0.15
CA ALA A 41 10.10 6.60 0.14
C ALA A 41 9.62 7.32 -1.13
N THR A 42 10.36 7.23 -2.23
CA THR A 42 9.97 7.81 -3.53
C THR A 42 8.73 7.14 -4.12
N GLN A 43 8.54 5.84 -3.89
CA GLN A 43 7.34 5.12 -4.33
C GLN A 43 6.14 5.50 -3.47
N ILE A 44 6.32 5.56 -2.14
CA ILE A 44 5.27 6.05 -1.23
C ILE A 44 4.80 7.45 -1.67
N ALA A 45 5.74 8.37 -1.90
CA ALA A 45 5.43 9.73 -2.31
C ALA A 45 4.68 9.76 -3.65
N LYS A 46 5.17 9.02 -4.65
CA LYS A 46 4.54 8.93 -5.98
C LYS A 46 3.09 8.45 -5.91
N GLU A 47 2.85 7.31 -5.25
CA GLU A 47 1.51 6.72 -5.21
C GLU A 47 0.55 7.56 -4.34
N SER A 48 1.05 8.14 -3.24
CA SER A 48 0.23 9.03 -2.40
C SER A 48 -0.17 10.30 -3.15
N LEU A 49 0.77 10.93 -3.87
CA LEU A 49 0.48 12.14 -4.65
C LEU A 49 -0.49 11.84 -5.80
N ALA A 50 -0.31 10.73 -6.53
CA ALA A 50 -1.22 10.34 -7.59
C ALA A 50 -2.66 10.13 -7.09
N TRP A 51 -2.83 9.51 -5.91
CA TRP A 51 -4.14 9.35 -5.29
C TRP A 51 -4.74 10.70 -4.86
N LEU A 52 -3.94 11.57 -4.25
CA LEU A 52 -4.39 12.91 -3.84
C LEU A 52 -4.77 13.77 -5.05
N ASP A 53 -3.98 13.73 -6.13
CA ASP A 53 -4.25 14.46 -7.36
C ASP A 53 -5.57 13.99 -8.01
N HIS A 54 -5.90 12.69 -7.94
CA HIS A 54 -7.15 12.15 -8.47
C HIS A 54 -8.38 12.73 -7.76
N TYR A 55 -8.37 12.77 -6.42
CA TYR A 55 -9.55 13.16 -5.64
C TYR A 55 -9.61 14.64 -5.25
N LEU A 56 -8.45 15.28 -5.08
CA LEU A 56 -8.34 16.66 -4.60
C LEU A 56 -7.84 17.63 -5.69
N GLY A 57 -7.30 17.10 -6.79
CA GLY A 57 -6.65 17.87 -7.84
C GLY A 57 -5.19 18.23 -7.52
N PRO A 58 -4.40 18.63 -8.54
CA PRO A 58 -3.00 19.00 -8.36
C PRO A 58 -2.84 20.31 -7.59
N VAL A 59 -1.80 20.38 -6.75
CA VAL A 59 -1.39 21.62 -6.07
C VAL A 59 -0.87 22.63 -7.10
N ARG A 60 -1.19 23.92 -6.92
CA ARG A 60 -0.78 25.03 -7.78
C ARG A 60 0.18 25.97 -7.08
#